data_AF-A0A225DHG1-F1
#
_entry.id   AF-A0A225DHG1-F1
#
_cell.length_a   1.000
_cell.length_b   1.000
_cell.length_c   1.000
_cell.angle_alpha   90.00
_cell.angle_beta   90.00
_cell.angle_gamma   90.00
#
_symmetry.space_group_name_H-M   'P 1'
#
loop_
_entity.id
_entity.type
_entity.pdbx_description
1 polymer ?
#
loop_
_entity_poly.entity_id
_entity_poly.type
_entity_poly.pdbx_seq_one_letter_code
_entity_poly.pdbx_strand_id
1 'polypeptide(L)'
;MFGLGVLLVLVAAGWAFWLSWFAVPPHTGVQGYCEDIVYKPGFELDRTRPAADCEIAIERLNGTHLTYVRTDATGRFQVDLRPGMYQVYFVHSVSRKWSQVIAEGILDVHPGGYTPVKLEREVTSVSVD
;
A
#
# COMPACT_ATOMS: atom_id res chain seq x y z
N MET A 1 -13.79 -51.34 -17.99
CA MET A 1 -13.88 -50.55 -16.74
C MET A 1 -12.71 -49.56 -16.68
N PHE A 2 -12.82 -48.39 -17.33
CA PHE A 2 -11.73 -47.39 -17.36
C PHE A 2 -12.24 -45.92 -17.31
N GLY A 3 -13.52 -45.69 -16.92
CA GLY A 3 -14.14 -44.36 -17.01
C GLY A 3 -14.03 -43.46 -15.77
N LEU A 4 -13.72 -44.02 -14.60
CA LEU A 4 -13.79 -43.28 -13.32
C LEU A 4 -12.47 -42.60 -12.92
N GLY A 5 -11.32 -43.13 -13.33
CA GLY A 5 -10.01 -42.58 -12.94
C GLY A 5 -9.65 -41.25 -13.63
N VAL A 6 -10.00 -41.10 -14.90
CA VAL A 6 -9.69 -39.90 -15.70
C VAL A 6 -10.52 -38.70 -15.27
N LEU A 7 -11.78 -38.92 -14.87
CA LEU A 7 -12.68 -37.85 -14.43
C LEU A 7 -12.22 -37.20 -13.12
N LEU A 8 -11.68 -37.99 -12.18
CA LEU A 8 -11.18 -37.51 -10.88
C LEU A 8 -9.91 -36.64 -11.01
N VAL A 9 -9.00 -36.99 -11.93
CA VAL A 9 -7.77 -36.22 -12.17
C VAL A 9 -8.08 -34.85 -12.78
N LEU A 10 -9.07 -34.76 -13.68
CA LEU A 10 -9.47 -33.50 -14.29
C LEU A 10 -10.18 -32.56 -13.30
N VAL A 11 -10.97 -33.10 -12.38
CA VAL A 11 -11.59 -32.31 -11.31
C VAL A 11 -10.50 -31.79 -10.35
N ALA A 12 -9.56 -32.63 -9.93
CA ALA A 12 -8.47 -32.20 -9.04
C ALA A 12 -7.54 -31.16 -9.69
N ALA A 13 -7.20 -31.32 -10.98
CA ALA A 13 -6.39 -30.34 -11.72
C ALA A 13 -7.14 -29.02 -11.94
N GLY A 14 -8.44 -29.06 -12.19
CA GLY A 14 -9.29 -27.88 -12.27
C GLY A 14 -9.35 -27.10 -10.94
N TRP A 15 -9.42 -27.81 -9.81
CA TRP A 15 -9.42 -27.20 -8.47
C TRP A 15 -8.05 -26.65 -8.05
N ALA A 16 -6.96 -27.34 -8.34
CA ALA A 16 -5.61 -26.87 -8.03
C ALA A 16 -5.23 -25.62 -8.85
N PHE A 17 -5.63 -25.57 -10.12
CA PHE A 17 -5.49 -24.38 -10.96
C PHE A 17 -6.29 -23.20 -10.39
N TRP A 18 -7.51 -23.45 -9.92
CA TRP A 18 -8.36 -22.42 -9.32
C TRP A 18 -7.79 -21.83 -8.01
N LEU A 19 -7.19 -22.66 -7.15
CA LEU A 19 -6.60 -22.20 -5.88
C LEU A 19 -5.29 -21.43 -6.06
N SER A 20 -4.51 -21.74 -7.10
CA SER A 20 -3.25 -21.04 -7.38
C SER A 20 -3.42 -19.56 -7.75
N TRP A 21 -4.61 -19.17 -8.24
CA TRP A 21 -4.90 -17.79 -8.62
C TRP A 21 -5.25 -16.87 -7.43
N PHE A 22 -5.67 -17.47 -6.30
CA PHE A 22 -6.13 -16.73 -5.11
C PHE A 22 -5.15 -16.76 -3.95
N ALA A 23 -4.18 -17.67 -3.94
CA ALA A 23 -3.17 -17.73 -2.89
C ALA A 23 -2.12 -16.62 -3.09
N VAL A 24 -2.44 -15.40 -2.66
CA VAL A 24 -1.39 -14.43 -2.33
C VAL A 24 -0.51 -15.11 -1.27
N PRO A 25 0.82 -15.19 -1.47
CA PRO A 25 1.67 -15.76 -0.43
C PRO A 25 1.42 -14.98 0.87
N PRO A 26 1.31 -15.65 2.03
CA PRO A 26 0.75 -15.10 3.28
C PRO A 26 1.47 -13.84 3.82
N HIS A 27 2.59 -13.46 3.22
CA HIS A 27 3.38 -12.28 3.54
C HIS A 27 3.79 -11.55 2.26
N THR A 28 2.84 -11.18 1.40
CA THR A 28 3.15 -10.40 0.19
C THR A 28 2.40 -9.09 0.23
N GLY A 29 3.12 -7.99 0.13
CA GLY A 29 2.47 -6.69 0.12
C GLY A 29 3.40 -5.53 0.36
N VAL A 30 2.83 -4.48 0.93
CA VAL A 30 3.55 -3.25 1.28
C VAL A 30 3.40 -3.02 2.76
N GLN A 31 4.49 -2.66 3.40
CA GLN A 31 4.48 -2.18 4.78
C GLN A 31 5.25 -0.87 4.82
N GLY A 32 4.87 0.02 5.73
CA GLY A 32 5.55 1.29 5.78
C GLY A 32 5.23 2.11 7.00
N TYR A 33 5.76 3.32 6.94
CA TYR A 33 5.66 4.29 8.01
C TYR A 33 5.51 5.70 7.42
N CYS A 34 4.53 6.44 7.94
CA CYS A 34 4.27 7.86 7.64
C CYS A 34 4.73 8.71 8.83
N GLU A 35 5.50 9.76 8.57
CA GLU A 35 5.86 10.77 9.56
C GLU A 35 5.58 12.19 9.08
N ASP A 36 5.25 13.05 10.04
CA ASP A 36 5.20 14.50 9.84
C ASP A 36 6.58 15.08 10.06
N ILE A 37 7.09 15.81 9.06
CA ILE A 37 8.25 16.68 9.19
C ILE A 37 7.73 18.08 9.52
N VAL A 38 8.01 18.54 10.74
CA VAL A 38 7.63 19.88 11.19
C VAL A 38 8.81 20.81 10.97
N TYR A 39 8.59 21.88 10.21
CA TYR A 39 9.58 22.92 9.98
C TYR A 39 9.28 24.17 10.81
N LYS A 40 10.33 24.85 11.28
CA LYS A 40 10.25 26.21 11.82
C LYS A 40 10.09 27.23 10.69
N PRO A 41 9.62 28.46 10.99
CA PRO A 41 9.77 29.58 10.07
C PRO A 41 11.22 29.69 9.60
N GLY A 42 11.42 29.71 8.27
CA GLY A 42 12.77 29.65 7.67
C GLY A 42 13.19 28.27 7.14
N PHE A 43 12.27 27.29 7.09
CA PHE A 43 12.51 25.94 6.54
C PHE A 43 13.58 25.13 7.29
N GLU A 44 13.85 25.50 8.53
CA GLU A 44 14.71 24.72 9.42
C GLU A 44 13.91 23.56 10.02
N LEU A 45 14.46 22.34 10.00
CA LEU A 45 13.83 21.17 10.61
C LEU A 45 13.64 21.40 12.13
N ASP A 46 12.40 21.35 12.61
CA ASP A 46 12.08 21.41 14.04
C ASP A 46 12.13 20.01 14.67
N ARG A 47 11.26 19.13 14.17
CA ARG A 47 11.07 17.78 14.69
C ARG A 47 10.35 16.89 13.68
N THR A 48 10.56 15.59 13.80
CA THR A 48 9.73 14.57 13.14
C THR A 48 8.83 13.89 14.17
N ARG A 49 7.63 13.49 13.74
CA ARG A 49 6.72 12.70 14.59
C ARG A 49 5.94 11.69 13.75
N PRO A 50 5.52 10.55 14.32
CA PRO A 50 4.64 9.62 13.64
C PRO A 50 3.34 10.31 13.20
N ALA A 51 2.92 10.06 11.97
CA ALA A 51 1.69 10.61 11.41
C ALA A 51 0.59 9.54 11.45
N ALA A 52 -0.33 9.67 12.40
CA ALA A 52 -1.52 8.81 12.49
C ALA A 52 -2.60 9.24 11.49
N ASP A 53 -3.45 8.30 11.07
CA ASP A 53 -4.55 8.52 10.10
C ASP A 53 -4.07 9.13 8.77
N CYS A 54 -2.83 8.82 8.41
CA CYS A 54 -2.21 9.21 7.15
C CYS A 54 -2.80 8.33 6.05
N GLU A 55 -3.62 8.91 5.17
CA GLU A 55 -4.29 8.19 4.09
C GLU A 55 -3.34 8.01 2.90
N ILE A 56 -3.12 6.74 2.56
CA ILE A 56 -2.18 6.29 1.54
C ILE A 56 -2.99 5.53 0.51
N ALA A 57 -2.78 5.87 -0.76
CA ALA A 57 -3.38 5.17 -1.86
C ALA A 57 -2.29 4.44 -2.66
N ILE A 58 -2.60 3.20 -3.03
CA ILE A 58 -1.69 2.29 -3.70
C ILE A 58 -2.39 1.79 -4.95
N GLU A 59 -1.86 2.18 -6.10
CA GLU A 59 -2.43 1.89 -7.41
C GLU A 59 -1.53 0.94 -8.18
N ARG A 60 -2.12 -0.09 -8.78
CA ARG A 60 -1.36 -1.02 -9.62
C ARG A 60 -1.10 -0.40 -10.99
N LEU A 61 0.15 -0.23 -11.40
CA LEU A 61 0.52 0.46 -12.65
C LEU A 61 -0.09 -0.13 -13.93
N ASN A 62 -0.32 -1.45 -13.94
CA ASN A 62 -0.87 -2.17 -15.09
C ASN A 62 -2.28 -2.72 -14.82
N GLY A 63 -3.03 -2.13 -13.89
CA GLY A 63 -4.37 -2.61 -13.56
C GLY A 63 -5.25 -1.53 -12.96
N THR A 64 -6.51 -1.86 -12.70
CA THR A 64 -7.48 -0.97 -12.07
C THR A 64 -7.54 -1.13 -10.56
N HIS A 65 -6.55 -1.82 -9.95
CA HIS A 65 -6.57 -2.07 -8.52
C HIS A 65 -6.02 -0.86 -7.77
N LEU A 66 -6.92 -0.18 -7.07
CA LEU A 66 -6.63 0.91 -6.16
C LEU A 66 -7.01 0.48 -4.75
N THR A 67 -6.04 0.59 -3.83
CA THR A 67 -6.24 0.26 -2.42
C THR A 67 -5.91 1.49 -1.57
N TYR A 68 -6.78 1.78 -0.59
CA TYR A 68 -6.54 2.83 0.40
C TYR A 68 -6.18 2.17 1.73
N VAL A 69 -5.15 2.69 2.38
CA VAL A 69 -4.72 2.27 3.72
C VAL A 69 -4.45 3.51 4.57
N ARG A 70 -4.71 3.39 5.87
CA ARG A 70 -4.44 4.45 6.84
C ARG A 70 -3.44 3.96 7.87
N THR A 71 -2.55 4.86 8.27
CA THR A 71 -1.59 4.55 9.33
C THR A 71 -2.26 4.49 10.70
N ASP A 72 -1.71 3.62 11.54
CA ASP A 72 -2.08 3.52 12.95
C ASP A 72 -1.55 4.70 13.79
N ALA A 73 -1.83 4.69 15.09
CA ALA A 73 -1.35 5.71 16.03
C ALA A 73 0.18 5.81 16.11
N THR A 74 0.90 4.78 15.66
CA THR A 74 2.35 4.75 15.59
C THR A 74 2.87 5.15 14.21
N GLY A 75 2.01 5.62 13.30
CA GLY A 75 2.40 6.00 11.94
C GLY A 75 2.66 4.81 11.02
N ARG A 76 2.41 3.57 11.44
CA ARG A 76 2.69 2.36 10.66
C ARG A 76 1.49 1.89 9.86
N PHE A 77 1.76 1.25 8.74
CA PHE A 77 0.73 0.56 7.96
C PHE A 77 1.28 -0.72 7.33
N GLN A 78 0.37 -1.62 7.02
CA GLN A 78 0.66 -2.87 6.31
C GLN A 78 -0.57 -3.26 5.49
N VAL A 79 -0.34 -3.69 4.25
CA VAL A 79 -1.40 -4.10 3.34
C VAL A 79 -0.93 -5.25 2.47
N ASP A 80 -1.77 -6.26 2.35
CA ASP A 80 -1.51 -7.43 1.51
C ASP A 80 -1.83 -7.10 0.06
N LEU A 81 -0.85 -7.27 -0.82
CA LEU A 81 -0.99 -7.03 -2.25
C LEU A 81 -0.47 -8.23 -3.03
N ARG A 82 -1.04 -8.45 -4.21
CA ARG A 82 -0.47 -9.40 -5.16
C ARG A 82 0.88 -8.88 -5.66
N PRO A 83 1.82 -9.76 -6.04
CA PRO A 83 3.06 -9.32 -6.64
C PRO A 83 2.84 -8.45 -7.89
N GLY A 84 3.76 -7.51 -8.10
CA GLY A 84 3.79 -6.65 -9.28
C GLY A 84 4.13 -5.19 -8.98
N MET A 85 4.00 -4.35 -10.00
CA MET A 85 4.37 -2.95 -9.95
C MET A 85 3.21 -2.08 -9.46
N TYR A 86 3.49 -1.26 -8.45
CA TYR A 86 2.54 -0.35 -7.83
C TYR A 86 3.10 1.06 -7.81
N GLN A 87 2.21 2.04 -7.81
CA GLN A 87 2.49 3.43 -7.52
C GLN A 87 1.86 3.75 -6.17
N VAL A 88 2.65 4.34 -5.28
CA VAL A 88 2.21 4.71 -3.92
C VAL A 88 2.15 6.23 -3.84
N TYR A 89 1.10 6.76 -3.22
CA TYR A 89 0.91 8.19 -3.05
C TYR A 89 0.16 8.54 -1.77
N PHE A 90 0.51 9.69 -1.22
CA PHE A 90 -0.29 10.33 -0.18
C PHE A 90 -1.58 10.90 -0.75
N VAL A 91 -2.66 10.68 -0.02
CA VAL A 91 -3.91 11.42 -0.20
C VAL A 91 -3.88 12.59 0.77
N HIS A 92 -3.37 13.74 0.31
CA HIS A 92 -3.36 14.95 1.13
C HIS A 92 -4.68 15.70 0.91
N SER A 93 -5.59 15.65 1.88
CA SER A 93 -6.84 16.44 1.83
C SER A 93 -6.54 17.89 2.21
N VAL A 94 -6.09 18.72 1.26
CA VAL A 94 -5.65 20.11 1.51
C VAL A 94 -6.82 21.06 1.85
N SER A 95 -8.08 20.63 1.66
CA SER A 95 -9.28 21.27 2.25
C SER A 95 -10.50 20.41 1.95
N ARG A 96 -11.68 20.72 2.53
CA ARG A 96 -12.97 20.01 2.30
C ARG A 96 -13.43 19.92 0.82
N LYS A 97 -12.65 20.42 -0.15
CA LYS A 97 -12.99 20.46 -1.58
C LYS A 97 -11.91 19.95 -2.52
N TRP A 98 -10.68 19.70 -2.07
CA TRP A 98 -9.59 19.27 -2.96
C TRP A 98 -8.60 18.34 -2.24
N SER A 99 -8.37 17.16 -2.83
CA SER A 99 -7.30 16.25 -2.43
C SER A 99 -6.13 16.40 -3.41
N GLN A 100 -4.94 16.71 -2.90
CA GLN A 100 -3.71 16.63 -3.68
C GLN A 100 -3.11 15.25 -3.51
N VAL A 101 -2.79 14.63 -4.65
CA VAL A 101 -2.09 13.34 -4.71
C VAL A 101 -0.63 13.65 -5.01
N ILE A 102 0.26 13.37 -4.06
CA ILE A 102 1.70 13.46 -4.27
C ILE A 102 2.18 12.03 -4.53
N ALA A 103 2.63 11.76 -5.75
CA ALA A 103 3.22 10.46 -6.08
C ALA A 103 4.59 10.32 -5.41
N GLU A 104 4.72 9.34 -4.52
CA GLU A 104 5.94 9.13 -3.73
C GLU A 104 6.88 8.08 -4.35
N GLY A 105 6.39 7.26 -5.27
CA GLY A 105 7.26 6.41 -6.07
C GLY A 105 6.59 5.20 -6.68
N ILE A 106 7.38 4.49 -7.49
CA ILE A 106 7.02 3.19 -8.06
C ILE A 106 7.68 2.11 -7.20
N LEU A 107 6.89 1.12 -6.79
CA LEU A 107 7.28 0.04 -5.91
C LEU A 107 7.08 -1.32 -6.62
N ASP A 108 8.09 -2.18 -6.53
CA ASP A 108 7.96 -3.57 -6.97
C ASP A 108 7.66 -4.48 -5.78
N VAL A 109 6.44 -5.02 -5.76
CA VAL A 109 5.98 -5.95 -4.73
C VAL A 109 6.38 -7.37 -5.14
N HIS A 110 7.33 -7.92 -4.41
CA HIS A 110 7.86 -9.26 -4.66
C HIS A 110 7.08 -10.32 -3.86
N PRO A 111 6.86 -11.51 -4.41
CA PRO A 111 6.22 -12.60 -3.68
C PRO A 111 7.03 -12.99 -2.43
N GLY A 112 6.33 -13.20 -1.32
CA GLY A 112 6.93 -13.76 -0.10
C GLY A 112 7.61 -12.75 0.82
N GLY A 113 7.42 -11.45 0.62
CA GLY A 113 7.76 -10.42 1.60
C GLY A 113 6.88 -9.17 1.51
N TYR A 114 6.96 -8.35 2.56
CA TYR A 114 6.46 -6.97 2.49
C TYR A 114 7.57 -6.06 1.98
N THR A 115 7.30 -5.32 0.92
CA THR A 115 8.21 -4.28 0.45
C THR A 115 8.08 -3.08 1.39
N PRO A 116 9.18 -2.66 2.06
CA PRO A 116 9.15 -1.52 2.97
C PRO A 116 9.06 -0.21 2.19
N VAL A 117 8.28 0.73 2.69
CA VAL A 117 8.22 2.10 2.17
C VAL A 117 8.19 3.10 3.33
N LYS A 118 8.96 4.17 3.20
CA LYS A 118 8.93 5.31 4.13
C LYS A 118 8.30 6.48 3.39
N LEU A 119 7.28 7.08 3.99
CA LEU A 119 6.56 8.19 3.43
C LEU A 119 6.73 9.39 4.36
N GLU A 120 7.07 10.55 3.80
CA GLU A 120 7.43 11.75 4.56
C GLU A 120 6.47 12.89 4.21
N ARG A 121 5.68 13.33 5.19
CA ARG A 121 4.69 14.38 5.02
C ARG A 121 5.23 15.70 5.56
N GLU A 122 5.45 16.66 4.67
CA GLU A 122 5.84 18.00 5.09
C GLU A 122 4.66 18.74 5.72
N VAL A 123 4.82 19.16 6.98
CA VAL A 123 3.83 19.95 7.71
C VAL A 123 4.43 21.32 7.98
N THR A 124 4.14 22.28 7.10
CA THR A 124 4.39 23.69 7.40
C THR A 124 3.40 24.11 8.47
N SER A 125 3.89 24.56 9.64
CA SER A 125 3.04 25.16 10.65
C SER A 125 2.49 26.49 10.10
N VAL A 126 1.40 26.45 9.36
CA VAL A 126 0.61 27.65 9.08
C VAL A 126 -0.20 27.89 10.34
N SER A 127 0.31 28.77 11.21
CA SER A 127 -0.48 29.36 12.28
C SER A 127 -1.71 30.01 11.64
N VAL A 128 -2.88 29.42 11.89
CA VAL A 128 -4.15 30.09 11.63
C VAL A 128 -4.39 30.96 12.85
N ASP A 129 -4.14 32.26 12.68
CA ASP A 129 -4.55 33.32 13.62
C ASP A 129 -6.09 33.39 13.73
#